data_AF-A0A0V1NX15-F1
#
_entry.id   AF-A0A0V1NX15-F1
#
_cell.length_a   1.000
_cell.length_b   1.000
_cell.length_c   1.000
_cell.angle_alpha   90.00
_cell.angle_beta   90.00
_cell.angle_gamma   90.00
#
_symmetry.space_group_name_H-M   'P 1'
#
loop_
_entity.id
_entity.type
_entity.pdbx_description
1 polymer ?
#
loop_
_entity_poly.entity_id
_entity_poly.type
_entity_poly.pdbx_seq_one_letter_code
_entity_poly.pdbx_strand_id
1 'polypeptide(L)'
;MSARALVAKTLRDNLREDLYFAVEVVNYVKSSALNTRLFAALCESLNADHMALLYHTEIRWLSKGSMLGQAVAEFLEQRDRRTMCRAFKSEHFQLSLAYLADIFEALNSLNLKLQGANANVMAHYDIVQSFIAKISLWLKQVERGNLTWFSRLNELFSDKCISEDLKRKIKGHLRSLQDEFFHYFPDVEPENLIYKLVRNPFLVNVEDLLHDLQEEAMEMQFNSLAKGSFESMPLENFWVKLQAEYPKISSQSLRILVPFSLTYLCETGCSALMKLNTQHRSRNVLLWKLAWLDATMKQNIALRTLNTYRTTFY
;
A
#
# COMPACT_ATOMS: atom_id res chain seq x y z
N MET A 1 4.51 9.71 -4.69
CA MET A 1 4.14 8.92 -5.88
C MET A 1 2.80 8.21 -5.64
N SER A 2 1.68 8.95 -5.63
CA SER A 2 0.32 8.47 -5.29
C SER A 2 0.02 7.02 -5.72
N ALA A 3 -0.93 6.32 -5.09
CA ALA A 3 -1.40 5.01 -5.58
C ALA A 3 -1.71 5.04 -7.09
N ARG A 4 -2.15 6.20 -7.62
CA ARG A 4 -2.24 6.50 -9.05
C ARG A 4 -0.92 6.46 -9.80
N ALA A 5 0.14 7.07 -9.29
CA ALA A 5 1.45 7.06 -9.91
C ALA A 5 2.15 5.70 -9.79
N LEU A 6 1.92 4.93 -8.72
CA LEU A 6 2.40 3.55 -8.63
C LEU A 6 1.66 2.66 -9.64
N VAL A 7 0.33 2.72 -9.66
CA VAL A 7 -0.49 1.94 -10.59
C VAL A 7 -0.29 2.39 -12.04
N ALA A 8 -0.22 3.69 -12.33
CA ALA A 8 0.10 4.17 -13.67
C ALA A 8 1.49 3.72 -14.13
N LYS A 9 2.48 3.65 -13.23
CA LYS A 9 3.82 3.12 -13.56
C LYS A 9 3.82 1.61 -13.79
N THR A 10 3.03 0.84 -13.05
CA THR A 10 2.97 -0.63 -13.15
C THR A 10 2.04 -1.15 -14.25
N LEU A 11 1.05 -0.35 -14.65
CA LEU A 11 0.13 -0.69 -15.73
C LEU A 11 0.87 -0.64 -17.06
N ARG A 12 0.82 -1.75 -17.81
CA ARG A 12 1.26 -1.82 -19.21
C ARG A 12 0.30 -1.03 -20.10
N ASP A 13 0.80 -0.62 -21.27
CA ASP A 13 0.20 0.39 -22.14
C ASP A 13 -1.32 0.20 -22.35
N ASN A 14 -1.80 -1.00 -22.68
CA ASN A 14 -3.22 -1.21 -22.96
C ASN A 14 -4.15 -1.03 -21.73
N LEU A 15 -3.77 -1.53 -20.54
CA LEU A 15 -4.60 -1.30 -19.32
C LEU A 15 -4.47 0.14 -18.82
N ARG A 16 -3.33 0.78 -19.10
CA ARG A 16 -3.09 2.19 -18.80
C ARG A 16 -3.96 3.09 -19.68
N GLU A 17 -4.06 2.78 -20.96
CA GLU A 17 -4.96 3.46 -21.91
C GLU A 17 -6.41 3.33 -21.46
N ASP A 18 -6.87 2.13 -21.11
CA ASP A 18 -8.22 1.90 -20.60
C ASP A 18 -8.50 2.72 -19.33
N LEU A 19 -7.52 2.79 -18.41
CA LEU A 19 -7.61 3.64 -17.21
C LEU A 19 -7.67 5.13 -17.54
N TYR A 20 -6.81 5.62 -18.43
CA TYR A 20 -6.79 7.04 -18.80
C TYR A 20 -8.04 7.46 -19.51
N PHE A 21 -8.57 6.62 -20.40
CA PHE A 21 -9.83 6.85 -21.06
C PHE A 21 -10.99 6.89 -20.06
N ALA A 22 -11.01 5.97 -19.10
CA ALA A 22 -11.98 5.98 -18.01
C ALA A 22 -11.91 7.30 -17.21
N VAL A 23 -10.70 7.78 -16.92
CA VAL A 23 -10.47 9.08 -16.25
C VAL A 23 -10.93 10.27 -17.12
N GLU A 24 -10.70 10.25 -18.42
CA GLU A 24 -11.15 11.27 -19.35
C GLU A 24 -12.68 11.41 -19.31
N VAL A 25 -13.40 10.29 -19.34
CA VAL A 25 -14.86 10.27 -19.25
C VAL A 25 -15.36 10.85 -17.93
N VAL A 26 -14.70 10.54 -16.82
CA VAL A 26 -15.03 11.11 -15.50
C VAL A 26 -14.80 12.62 -15.49
N ASN A 27 -13.69 13.07 -16.05
CA ASN A 27 -13.37 14.49 -16.15
C ASN A 27 -14.39 15.22 -17.02
N TYR A 28 -14.87 14.58 -18.09
CA TYR A 28 -15.98 15.11 -18.89
C TYR A 28 -17.28 15.24 -18.08
N VAL A 29 -17.67 14.22 -17.31
CA VAL A 29 -18.85 14.29 -16.43
C VAL A 29 -18.70 15.39 -15.37
N LYS A 30 -17.48 15.62 -14.87
CA LYS A 30 -17.16 16.67 -13.88
C LYS A 30 -16.91 18.05 -14.47
N SER A 31 -16.75 18.17 -15.78
CA SER A 31 -16.35 19.42 -16.44
C SER A 31 -17.37 20.55 -16.25
N SER A 32 -18.63 20.22 -15.93
CA SER A 32 -19.66 21.22 -15.64
C SER A 32 -20.61 20.73 -14.55
N ALA A 33 -21.06 21.65 -13.70
CA ALA A 33 -22.07 21.38 -12.67
C ALA A 33 -23.37 20.81 -13.26
N LEU A 34 -23.72 21.20 -14.50
CA LEU A 34 -24.87 20.66 -15.21
C LEU A 34 -24.68 19.17 -15.55
N ASN A 35 -23.53 18.79 -16.12
CA ASN A 35 -23.23 17.39 -16.41
C ASN A 35 -23.27 16.55 -15.15
N THR A 36 -22.70 17.05 -14.06
CA THR A 36 -22.64 16.27 -12.84
C THR A 36 -24.00 16.12 -12.17
N ARG A 37 -24.87 17.15 -12.22
CA ARG A 37 -26.27 17.04 -11.78
C ARG A 37 -27.09 16.06 -12.63
N LEU A 38 -26.91 16.08 -13.95
CA LEU A 38 -27.65 15.19 -14.84
C LEU A 38 -27.20 13.74 -14.73
N PHE A 39 -25.89 13.52 -14.61
CA PHE A 39 -25.36 12.18 -14.36
C PHE A 39 -25.82 11.65 -12.99
N ALA A 40 -25.84 12.50 -11.96
CA ALA A 40 -26.42 12.18 -10.66
C ALA A 40 -27.88 11.71 -10.79
N ALA A 41 -28.75 12.50 -11.44
CA ALA A 41 -30.15 12.13 -11.63
C ALA A 41 -30.30 10.80 -12.40
N LEU A 42 -29.44 10.54 -13.39
CA LEU A 42 -29.43 9.27 -14.12
C LEU A 42 -29.07 8.09 -13.20
N CYS A 43 -28.06 8.24 -12.34
CA CYS A 43 -27.71 7.22 -11.36
C CYS A 43 -28.83 6.92 -10.37
N GLU A 44 -29.59 7.93 -9.91
CA GLU A 44 -30.78 7.72 -9.05
C GLU A 44 -31.84 6.90 -9.80
N SER A 45 -32.10 7.23 -11.07
CA SER A 45 -33.12 6.54 -11.86
C SER A 45 -32.78 5.08 -12.15
N LEU A 46 -31.49 4.75 -12.24
CA LEU A 46 -31.00 3.39 -12.47
C LEU A 46 -30.80 2.59 -11.17
N ASN A 47 -31.25 3.12 -10.02
CA ASN A 47 -31.08 2.53 -8.69
C ASN A 47 -29.60 2.16 -8.39
N ALA A 48 -28.66 2.96 -8.91
CA ALA A 48 -27.24 2.74 -8.65
C ALA A 48 -26.92 3.18 -7.21
N ASP A 49 -26.48 2.24 -6.37
CA ASP A 49 -26.20 2.50 -4.96
C ASP A 49 -25.13 3.59 -4.75
N HIS A 50 -25.64 4.78 -4.43
CA HIS A 50 -25.00 5.97 -3.87
C HIS A 50 -24.50 7.06 -4.84
N MET A 51 -25.18 8.20 -4.73
CA MET A 51 -25.02 9.49 -5.43
C MET A 51 -23.74 10.30 -5.13
N ALA A 52 -23.06 10.00 -4.03
CA ALA A 52 -21.97 10.86 -3.51
C ALA A 52 -20.59 10.59 -4.15
N LEU A 53 -20.45 9.56 -4.99
CA LEU A 53 -19.15 8.98 -5.32
C LEU A 53 -18.39 9.63 -6.48
N LEU A 54 -19.04 10.48 -7.28
CA LEU A 54 -18.35 11.20 -8.35
C LEU A 54 -17.30 12.15 -7.78
N TYR A 55 -17.57 12.79 -6.64
CA TYR A 55 -16.84 14.00 -6.27
C TYR A 55 -15.59 13.77 -5.42
N HIS A 56 -15.38 12.59 -4.83
CA HIS A 56 -14.34 12.42 -3.83
C HIS A 56 -13.00 11.87 -4.34
N THR A 57 -12.95 11.06 -5.42
CA THR A 57 -11.72 10.77 -6.19
C THR A 57 -12.05 10.10 -7.54
N GLU A 58 -11.22 10.34 -8.56
CA GLU A 58 -11.32 9.80 -9.92
C GLU A 58 -11.21 8.25 -10.03
N ILE A 59 -11.09 7.50 -8.93
CA ILE A 59 -10.88 6.03 -8.92
C ILE A 59 -12.00 5.26 -8.20
N ARG A 60 -12.71 5.86 -7.24
CA ARG A 60 -13.76 5.17 -6.45
C ARG A 60 -15.01 4.77 -7.23
N TRP A 61 -15.23 5.37 -8.39
CA TRP A 61 -16.33 4.98 -9.27
C TRP A 61 -16.03 3.67 -10.02
N LEU A 62 -14.74 3.36 -10.26
CA LEU A 62 -14.31 2.09 -10.86
C LEU A 62 -14.68 0.92 -9.96
N SER A 63 -14.44 1.05 -8.64
CA SER A 63 -14.72 0.05 -7.61
C SER A 63 -16.20 -0.27 -7.39
N LYS A 64 -17.13 0.14 -8.27
CA LYS A 64 -18.56 -0.12 -8.09
C LYS A 64 -19.26 -0.85 -9.24
N GLY A 65 -18.51 -1.37 -10.23
CA GLY A 65 -18.88 -2.54 -11.06
C GLY A 65 -20.22 -2.49 -11.83
N SER A 66 -20.16 -2.73 -13.14
CA SER A 66 -21.32 -2.96 -14.05
C SER A 66 -22.38 -1.84 -14.14
N MET A 67 -23.17 -1.57 -13.08
CA MET A 67 -24.27 -0.59 -13.09
C MET A 67 -23.78 0.83 -13.38
N LEU A 68 -22.64 1.21 -12.80
CA LEU A 68 -22.06 2.53 -13.05
C LEU A 68 -21.47 2.65 -14.46
N GLY A 69 -21.00 1.53 -15.03
CA GLY A 69 -20.60 1.46 -16.43
C GLY A 69 -21.78 1.65 -17.39
N GLN A 70 -22.94 1.07 -17.07
CA GLN A 70 -24.18 1.25 -17.83
C GLN A 70 -24.69 2.70 -17.74
N ALA A 71 -24.73 3.29 -16.54
CA ALA A 71 -25.11 4.69 -16.34
C ALA A 71 -24.17 5.65 -17.11
N VAL A 72 -22.86 5.36 -17.14
CA VAL A 72 -21.90 6.14 -17.94
C VAL A 72 -22.16 6.00 -19.43
N ALA A 73 -22.39 4.78 -19.93
CA ALA A 73 -22.69 4.57 -21.35
C ALA A 73 -23.96 5.34 -21.77
N GLU A 74 -25.01 5.29 -20.95
CA GLU A 74 -26.29 5.96 -21.21
C GLU A 74 -26.16 7.48 -21.12
N PHE A 75 -25.43 8.01 -20.14
CA PHE A 75 -25.14 9.44 -20.06
C PHE A 75 -24.39 9.95 -21.29
N LEU A 76 -23.38 9.21 -21.74
CA LEU A 76 -22.60 9.57 -22.93
C LEU A 76 -23.44 9.53 -24.21
N GLU A 77 -24.40 8.60 -24.28
CA GLU A 77 -25.37 8.51 -25.37
C GLU A 77 -26.29 9.74 -25.41
N GLN A 78 -26.85 10.15 -24.26
CA GLN A 78 -27.66 11.37 -24.12
C GLN A 78 -26.90 12.66 -24.46
N ARG A 79 -25.56 12.63 -24.41
CA ARG A 79 -24.67 13.77 -24.71
C ARG A 79 -24.02 13.68 -26.10
N ASP A 80 -24.48 12.78 -26.96
CA ASP A 80 -23.94 12.53 -28.30
C ASP A 80 -22.43 12.16 -28.33
N ARG A 81 -21.88 11.65 -27.23
CA ARG A 81 -20.50 11.17 -27.10
C ARG A 81 -20.38 9.71 -27.56
N ARG A 82 -20.70 9.47 -28.84
CA ARG A 82 -20.84 8.13 -29.43
C ARG A 82 -19.57 7.26 -29.35
N THR A 83 -18.38 7.84 -29.50
CA THR A 83 -17.11 7.10 -29.38
C THR A 83 -16.88 6.61 -27.95
N MET A 84 -17.09 7.49 -26.96
CA MET A 84 -16.98 7.17 -25.53
C MET A 84 -18.02 6.13 -25.10
N CYS A 85 -19.27 6.30 -25.55
CA CYS A 85 -20.34 5.35 -25.30
C CYS A 85 -20.01 3.94 -25.82
N ARG A 86 -19.53 3.82 -27.07
CA ARG A 86 -19.17 2.53 -27.67
C ARG A 86 -18.08 1.80 -26.89
N ALA A 87 -17.07 2.52 -26.40
CA ALA A 87 -16.02 1.93 -25.58
C ALA A 87 -16.60 1.37 -24.26
N PHE A 88 -17.46 2.10 -23.57
CA PHE A 88 -18.11 1.61 -22.34
C PHE A 88 -19.09 0.44 -22.55
N LYS A 89 -19.60 0.27 -23.78
CA LYS A 89 -20.41 -0.90 -24.19
C LYS A 89 -19.55 -2.10 -24.64
N SER A 90 -18.24 -1.94 -24.82
CA SER A 90 -17.34 -3.01 -25.24
C SER A 90 -17.06 -3.98 -24.09
N GLU A 91 -17.23 -5.28 -24.34
CA GLU A 91 -16.90 -6.35 -23.38
C GLU A 91 -15.44 -6.22 -22.92
N HIS A 92 -14.49 -6.01 -23.85
CA HIS A 92 -13.07 -5.87 -23.51
C HIS A 92 -12.81 -4.74 -22.51
N PHE A 93 -13.42 -3.57 -22.71
CA PHE A 93 -13.24 -2.42 -21.84
C PHE A 93 -13.90 -2.62 -20.47
N GLN A 94 -15.11 -3.19 -20.43
CA GLN A 94 -15.81 -3.50 -19.18
C GLN A 94 -15.01 -4.46 -18.29
N LEU A 95 -14.39 -5.46 -18.89
CA LEU A 95 -13.54 -6.43 -18.19
C LEU A 95 -12.24 -5.80 -17.68
N SER A 96 -11.58 -4.97 -18.50
CA SER A 96 -10.43 -4.16 -18.03
C SER A 96 -10.82 -3.29 -16.84
N LEU A 97 -11.99 -2.65 -16.91
CA LEU A 97 -12.50 -1.76 -15.85
C LEU A 97 -12.78 -2.52 -14.55
N ALA A 98 -13.40 -3.69 -14.65
CA ALA A 98 -13.70 -4.54 -13.49
C ALA A 98 -12.43 -5.06 -12.81
N TYR A 99 -11.42 -5.46 -13.60
CA TYR A 99 -10.12 -5.81 -13.04
C TYR A 99 -9.45 -4.62 -12.32
N LEU A 100 -9.43 -3.45 -12.97
CA LEU A 100 -8.85 -2.23 -12.39
C LEU A 100 -9.55 -1.86 -11.07
N ALA A 101 -10.87 -1.96 -11.05
CA ALA A 101 -11.70 -1.76 -9.87
C ALA A 101 -11.30 -2.67 -8.70
N ASP A 102 -11.17 -3.97 -8.95
CA ASP A 102 -10.80 -4.96 -7.94
C ASP A 102 -9.36 -4.72 -7.40
N ILE A 103 -8.39 -4.47 -8.28
CA ILE A 103 -7.01 -4.23 -7.83
C ILE A 103 -6.86 -2.91 -7.08
N PHE A 104 -7.59 -1.86 -7.46
CA PHE A 104 -7.61 -0.59 -6.73
C PHE A 104 -8.22 -0.75 -5.33
N GLU A 105 -9.29 -1.53 -5.20
CA GLU A 105 -9.87 -1.82 -3.89
C GLU A 105 -8.88 -2.59 -3.00
N ALA A 106 -8.20 -3.61 -3.56
CA ALA A 106 -7.18 -4.37 -2.84
C ALA A 106 -6.03 -3.46 -2.34
N LEU A 107 -5.54 -2.55 -3.20
CA LEU A 107 -4.52 -1.57 -2.85
C LEU A 107 -5.01 -0.56 -1.81
N ASN A 108 -6.26 -0.13 -1.89
CA ASN A 108 -6.84 0.76 -0.89
C ASN A 108 -6.99 0.05 0.47
N SER A 109 -7.38 -1.22 0.49
CA SER A 109 -7.42 -2.04 1.71
C SER A 109 -6.03 -2.19 2.34
N LEU A 110 -5.00 -2.41 1.53
CA LEU A 110 -3.61 -2.40 2.00
C LEU A 110 -3.25 -1.05 2.62
N ASN A 111 -3.54 0.05 1.92
CA ASN A 111 -3.24 1.39 2.39
C ASN A 111 -3.91 1.69 3.75
N LEU A 112 -5.18 1.32 3.92
CA LEU A 112 -5.90 1.49 5.19
C LEU A 112 -5.25 0.68 6.33
N LYS A 113 -4.77 -0.54 6.05
CA LYS A 113 -4.06 -1.36 7.06
C LYS A 113 -2.74 -0.72 7.47
N LEU A 114 -2.01 -0.12 6.52
CA LEU A 114 -0.77 0.62 6.81
C LEU A 114 -1.01 1.95 7.54
N GLN A 115 -2.24 2.47 7.54
CA GLN A 115 -2.61 3.70 8.24
C GLN A 115 -3.15 3.46 9.67
N GLY A 116 -3.27 2.20 10.10
CA GLY A 116 -3.75 1.85 11.44
C GLY A 116 -2.90 2.51 12.54
N ALA A 117 -3.53 3.16 13.51
CA ALA A 117 -2.84 3.75 14.64
C ALA A 117 -2.11 2.66 15.44
N ASN A 118 -0.85 2.92 15.82
CA ASN A 118 0.00 2.10 16.69
C ASN A 118 0.60 0.82 16.09
N ALA A 119 0.69 0.68 14.76
CA ALA A 119 1.49 -0.38 14.15
C ALA A 119 3.00 0.00 14.16
N ASN A 120 3.86 -0.93 14.53
CA ASN A 120 5.32 -0.76 14.45
C ASN A 120 5.88 -1.21 13.10
N VAL A 121 7.17 -0.99 12.84
CA VAL A 121 7.79 -1.37 11.55
C VAL A 121 7.58 -2.85 11.21
N MET A 122 7.61 -3.73 12.21
CA MET A 122 7.43 -5.17 12.01
C MET A 122 6.00 -5.49 11.57
N ALA A 123 5.00 -4.87 12.19
CA ALA A 123 3.61 -5.03 11.79
C ALA A 123 3.37 -4.49 10.36
N HIS A 124 3.97 -3.36 9.99
CA HIS A 124 3.89 -2.85 8.61
C HIS A 124 4.56 -3.81 7.61
N TYR A 125 5.71 -4.36 7.98
CA TYR A 125 6.41 -5.36 7.17
C TYR A 125 5.52 -6.57 6.90
N ASP A 126 4.90 -7.14 7.94
CA ASP A 126 4.00 -8.29 7.83
C ASP A 126 2.81 -8.00 6.91
N ILE A 127 2.22 -6.81 7.03
CA ILE A 127 1.13 -6.37 6.17
C ILE A 127 1.56 -6.36 4.71
N VAL A 128 2.72 -5.78 4.40
CA VAL A 128 3.27 -5.74 3.03
C VAL A 128 3.61 -7.13 2.52
N GLN A 129 4.31 -7.96 3.29
CA GLN A 129 4.67 -9.32 2.90
C GLN A 129 3.43 -10.18 2.65
N SER A 130 2.39 -10.04 3.50
CA SER A 130 1.12 -10.72 3.28
C SER A 130 0.45 -10.32 1.96
N PHE A 131 0.62 -9.06 1.53
CA PHE A 131 0.09 -8.57 0.26
C PHE A 131 0.89 -9.07 -0.94
N ILE A 132 2.22 -9.10 -0.84
CA ILE A 132 3.10 -9.71 -1.86
C ILE A 132 2.77 -11.20 -2.05
N ALA A 133 2.53 -11.92 -0.95
CA ALA A 133 2.09 -13.31 -0.99
C ALA A 133 0.72 -13.47 -1.68
N LYS A 134 -0.22 -12.55 -1.45
CA LYS A 134 -1.51 -12.51 -2.17
C LYS A 134 -1.32 -12.29 -3.66
N ILE A 135 -0.47 -11.34 -4.09
CA ILE A 135 -0.18 -11.13 -5.52
C ILE A 135 0.38 -12.40 -6.15
N SER A 136 1.30 -13.08 -5.47
CA SER A 136 1.85 -14.37 -5.91
C SER A 136 0.78 -15.44 -6.07
N LEU A 137 -0.19 -15.50 -5.15
CA LEU A 137 -1.34 -16.40 -5.25
C LEU A 137 -2.22 -16.04 -6.44
N TRP A 138 -2.60 -14.76 -6.59
CA TRP A 138 -3.45 -14.28 -7.67
C TRP A 138 -2.84 -14.56 -9.05
N LEU A 139 -1.52 -14.40 -9.21
CA LEU A 139 -0.80 -14.77 -10.43
C LEU A 139 -1.01 -16.25 -10.80
N LYS A 140 -0.90 -17.16 -9.82
CA LYS A 140 -1.12 -18.60 -10.02
C LYS A 140 -2.59 -18.93 -10.31
N GLN A 141 -3.53 -18.21 -9.70
CA GLN A 141 -4.96 -18.43 -9.91
C GLN A 141 -5.42 -17.95 -11.28
N VAL A 142 -4.98 -16.75 -11.71
CA VAL A 142 -5.23 -16.24 -13.06
C VAL A 142 -4.67 -17.20 -14.11
N GLU A 143 -3.51 -17.83 -13.87
CA GLU A 143 -2.97 -18.86 -14.76
C GLU A 143 -3.92 -20.04 -14.96
N ARG A 144 -4.61 -20.44 -13.89
CA ARG A 144 -5.58 -21.54 -13.89
C ARG A 144 -6.97 -21.10 -14.37
N GLY A 145 -7.14 -19.84 -14.80
CA GLY A 145 -8.43 -19.27 -15.18
C GLY A 145 -9.34 -18.96 -13.99
N ASN A 146 -8.84 -19.02 -12.75
CA ASN A 146 -9.61 -18.73 -11.55
C ASN A 146 -9.52 -17.23 -11.19
N LEU A 147 -10.65 -16.53 -11.29
CA LEU A 147 -10.76 -15.10 -10.99
C LEU A 147 -11.51 -14.78 -9.69
N THR A 148 -11.75 -15.77 -8.84
CA THR A 148 -12.48 -15.59 -7.55
C THR A 148 -11.97 -14.43 -6.68
N TRP A 149 -10.70 -14.07 -6.80
CA TRP A 149 -10.08 -12.96 -6.05
C TRP A 149 -10.32 -11.57 -6.65
N PHE A 150 -10.92 -11.51 -7.83
CA PHE A 150 -11.33 -10.31 -8.55
C PHE A 150 -12.86 -10.41 -8.70
N SER A 151 -13.60 -10.06 -7.64
CA SER A 151 -15.03 -10.34 -7.55
C SER A 151 -15.84 -9.70 -8.67
N ARG A 152 -15.58 -8.42 -8.99
CA ARG A 152 -16.29 -7.71 -10.07
C ARG A 152 -15.96 -8.31 -11.42
N LEU A 153 -14.68 -8.65 -11.62
CA LEU A 153 -14.26 -9.32 -12.83
C LEU A 153 -14.96 -10.69 -12.97
N ASN A 154 -14.98 -11.47 -11.89
CA ASN A 154 -15.57 -12.80 -11.83
C ASN A 154 -17.09 -12.78 -12.07
N GLU A 155 -17.80 -11.78 -11.54
CA GLU A 155 -19.24 -11.58 -11.78
C GLU A 155 -19.57 -11.32 -13.25
N LEU A 156 -18.74 -10.56 -13.97
CA LEU A 156 -18.93 -10.33 -15.40
C LEU A 156 -18.65 -11.57 -16.27
N PHE A 157 -18.01 -12.60 -15.71
CA PHE A 157 -17.43 -13.73 -16.43
C PHE A 157 -18.05 -15.10 -16.15
N SER A 158 -19.12 -15.20 -15.35
CA SER A 158 -19.54 -16.43 -14.65
C SER A 158 -19.67 -17.74 -15.47
N ASP A 159 -19.68 -17.72 -16.81
CA ASP A 159 -19.79 -18.91 -17.67
C ASP A 159 -18.87 -18.94 -18.92
N LYS A 160 -17.87 -18.04 -19.06
CA LYS A 160 -16.99 -17.98 -20.25
C LYS A 160 -15.52 -18.18 -19.91
N CYS A 161 -14.76 -18.85 -20.80
CA CYS A 161 -13.30 -18.83 -20.74
C CYS A 161 -12.77 -17.41 -20.98
N ILE A 162 -11.94 -16.92 -20.06
CA ILE A 162 -11.27 -15.62 -20.17
C ILE A 162 -10.37 -15.63 -21.41
N SER A 163 -10.35 -14.53 -22.16
CA SER A 163 -9.44 -14.41 -23.30
C SER A 163 -7.99 -14.48 -22.84
N GLU A 164 -7.16 -15.22 -23.58
CA GLU A 164 -5.72 -15.32 -23.30
C GLU A 164 -5.02 -13.95 -23.34
N ASP A 165 -5.60 -12.98 -24.06
CA ASP A 165 -5.15 -11.59 -24.04
C ASP A 165 -5.38 -10.91 -22.69
N LEU A 166 -6.60 -10.98 -22.13
CA LEU A 166 -6.90 -10.39 -20.82
C LEU A 166 -6.11 -11.07 -19.70
N LYS A 167 -6.00 -12.40 -19.73
CA LYS A 167 -5.17 -13.18 -18.81
C LYS A 167 -3.71 -12.70 -18.82
N ARG A 168 -3.14 -12.48 -20.00
CA ARG A 168 -1.79 -11.94 -20.18
C ARG A 168 -1.65 -10.53 -19.63
N LYS A 169 -2.65 -9.66 -19.87
CA LYS A 169 -2.69 -8.27 -19.34
C LYS A 169 -2.69 -8.25 -17.81
N ILE A 170 -3.58 -9.01 -17.19
CA ILE A 170 -3.70 -9.12 -15.72
C ILE A 170 -2.38 -9.63 -15.11
N LYS A 171 -1.85 -10.75 -15.62
CA LYS A 171 -0.58 -11.29 -15.14
C LYS A 171 0.57 -10.31 -15.32
N GLY A 172 0.60 -9.60 -16.46
CA GLY A 172 1.61 -8.60 -16.74
C GLY A 172 1.61 -7.49 -15.71
N HIS A 173 0.42 -6.97 -15.37
CA HIS A 173 0.27 -5.94 -14.34
C HIS A 173 0.63 -6.45 -12.94
N LEU A 174 0.14 -7.62 -12.55
CA LEU A 174 0.43 -8.20 -11.22
C LEU A 174 1.93 -8.44 -11.00
N ARG A 175 2.67 -8.88 -12.03
CA ARG A 175 4.13 -9.02 -11.96
C ARG A 175 4.81 -7.67 -11.75
N SER A 176 4.48 -6.67 -12.59
CA SER A 176 5.03 -5.33 -12.44
C SER A 176 4.71 -4.71 -11.08
N LEU A 177 3.52 -4.94 -10.55
CA LEU A 177 3.14 -4.49 -9.21
C LEU A 177 3.98 -5.19 -8.12
N GLN A 178 4.16 -6.51 -8.23
CA GLN A 178 5.02 -7.28 -7.33
C GLN A 178 6.48 -6.82 -7.38
N ASP A 179 7.01 -6.55 -8.58
CA ASP A 179 8.39 -6.06 -8.76
C ASP A 179 8.60 -4.71 -8.06
N GLU A 180 7.63 -3.77 -8.15
CA GLU A 180 7.69 -2.52 -7.40
C GLU A 180 7.63 -2.74 -5.88
N PHE A 181 6.79 -3.68 -5.41
CA PHE A 181 6.77 -4.02 -3.98
C PHE A 181 8.13 -4.55 -3.52
N PHE A 182 8.77 -5.45 -4.27
CA PHE A 182 10.11 -5.94 -3.94
C PHE A 182 11.17 -4.84 -4.03
N HIS A 183 11.01 -3.88 -4.95
CA HIS A 183 11.92 -2.74 -5.07
C HIS A 183 11.86 -1.82 -3.85
N TYR A 184 10.67 -1.47 -3.36
CA TYR A 184 10.50 -0.57 -2.21
C TYR A 184 10.59 -1.28 -0.85
N PHE A 185 10.22 -2.56 -0.80
CA PHE A 185 10.18 -3.39 0.40
C PHE A 185 10.90 -4.72 0.14
N PRO A 186 12.24 -4.69 0.02
CA PRO A 186 13.01 -5.92 -0.13
C PRO A 186 12.80 -6.82 1.08
N ASP A 187 12.73 -8.13 0.82
CA ASP A 187 12.60 -9.16 1.85
C ASP A 187 13.94 -9.31 2.59
N VAL A 188 14.14 -8.50 3.62
CA VAL A 188 15.40 -8.45 4.40
C VAL A 188 15.32 -9.25 5.70
N GLU A 189 14.14 -9.71 6.11
CA GLU A 189 13.94 -10.42 7.37
C GLU A 189 14.63 -11.81 7.43
N PRO A 190 14.63 -12.64 6.37
CA PRO A 190 15.26 -13.96 6.41
C PRO A 190 16.77 -13.89 6.65
N GLU A 191 17.40 -12.83 6.14
CA GLU A 191 18.86 -12.64 6.11
C GLU A 191 19.34 -11.74 7.26
N ASN A 192 18.48 -10.89 7.80
CA ASN A 192 18.85 -9.95 8.85
C ASN A 192 18.55 -10.49 10.25
N LEU A 193 19.58 -11.04 10.89
CA LEU A 193 19.50 -11.58 12.25
C LEU A 193 19.10 -10.54 13.29
N ILE A 194 19.37 -9.25 13.05
CA ILE A 194 18.92 -8.18 13.94
C ILE A 194 17.39 -8.04 13.85
N TYR A 195 16.76 -8.17 12.67
CA TYR A 195 15.30 -8.18 12.57
C TYR A 195 14.68 -9.34 13.34
N LYS A 196 15.26 -10.54 13.24
CA LYS A 196 14.83 -11.70 14.03
C LYS A 196 14.97 -11.44 15.53
N LEU A 197 16.08 -10.82 15.94
CA LEU A 197 16.33 -10.41 17.33
C LEU A 197 15.25 -9.44 17.82
N VAL A 198 14.98 -8.37 17.06
CA VAL A 198 13.95 -7.39 17.42
C VAL A 198 12.58 -8.04 17.54
N ARG A 199 12.23 -8.95 16.63
CA ARG A 199 10.92 -9.61 16.57
C ARG A 199 10.72 -10.57 17.73
N ASN A 200 11.71 -11.40 18.01
CA ASN A 200 11.70 -12.30 19.15
C ASN A 200 13.14 -12.66 19.56
N PRO A 201 13.67 -12.03 20.61
CA PRO A 201 15.04 -12.30 21.04
C PRO A 201 15.22 -13.69 21.64
N PHE A 202 14.14 -14.36 22.06
CA PHE A 202 14.16 -15.69 22.68
C PHE A 202 14.23 -16.84 21.68
N LEU A 203 14.13 -16.57 20.37
CA LEU A 203 14.18 -17.59 19.31
C LEU A 203 15.40 -17.46 18.39
N VAL A 204 16.25 -16.45 18.61
CA VAL A 204 17.44 -16.23 17.78
C VAL A 204 18.55 -17.19 18.19
N ASN A 205 19.22 -17.78 17.19
CA ASN A 205 20.48 -18.46 17.42
C ASN A 205 21.56 -17.41 17.72
N VAL A 206 22.06 -17.40 18.95
CA VAL A 206 23.00 -16.38 19.42
C VAL A 206 24.35 -16.48 18.73
N GLU A 207 24.76 -17.69 18.31
CA GLU A 207 26.03 -17.92 17.61
C GLU A 207 26.12 -17.17 16.28
N ASP A 208 24.97 -16.94 15.63
CA ASP A 208 24.90 -16.25 14.34
C ASP A 208 24.98 -14.72 14.50
N LEU A 209 24.71 -14.17 15.69
CA LEU A 209 24.75 -12.73 15.95
C LEU A 209 26.18 -12.17 15.93
N LEU A 210 26.31 -10.85 15.72
CA LEU A 210 27.60 -10.16 15.91
C LEU A 210 28.14 -10.41 17.31
N HIS A 211 29.44 -10.71 17.41
CA HIS A 211 30.11 -11.07 18.65
C HIS A 211 29.80 -10.14 19.82
N ASP A 212 29.80 -8.83 19.58
CA ASP A 212 29.53 -7.80 20.60
C ASP A 212 28.13 -7.87 21.21
N LEU A 213 27.17 -8.53 20.54
CA LEU A 213 25.77 -8.69 20.97
C LEU A 213 25.51 -10.03 21.66
N GLN A 214 26.41 -11.01 21.53
CA GLN A 214 26.17 -12.39 21.90
C GLN A 214 25.94 -12.56 23.42
N GLU A 215 26.82 -12.01 24.25
CA GLU A 215 26.71 -12.13 25.72
C GLU A 215 25.38 -11.58 26.24
N GLU A 216 25.03 -10.33 25.87
CA GLU A 216 23.75 -9.72 26.28
C GLU A 216 22.55 -10.53 25.75
N ALA A 217 22.63 -11.07 24.53
CA ALA A 217 21.56 -11.89 23.97
C ALA A 217 21.39 -13.20 24.76
N MET A 218 22.49 -13.88 25.13
CA MET A 218 22.42 -15.09 25.95
C MET A 218 21.82 -14.78 27.33
N GLU A 219 22.33 -13.76 28.01
CA GLU A 219 21.82 -13.36 29.33
C GLU A 219 20.32 -13.03 29.29
N MET A 220 19.88 -12.27 28.27
CA MET A 220 18.46 -11.95 28.07
C MET A 220 17.63 -13.21 27.82
N GLN A 221 18.10 -14.16 27.00
CA GLN A 221 17.35 -15.38 26.67
C GLN A 221 17.04 -16.24 27.90
N PHE A 222 17.93 -16.24 28.90
CA PHE A 222 17.73 -16.95 30.17
C PHE A 222 17.05 -16.09 31.26
N ASN A 223 16.76 -14.82 31.00
CA ASN A 223 16.05 -13.94 31.94
C ASN A 223 14.52 -14.15 31.87
N SER A 224 13.96 -14.84 32.87
CA SER A 224 12.53 -15.15 32.96
C SER A 224 11.65 -13.90 33.14
N LEU A 225 12.14 -12.85 33.80
CA LEU A 225 11.43 -11.58 33.96
C LEU A 225 11.35 -10.79 32.65
N ALA A 226 12.42 -10.83 31.85
CA ALA A 226 12.43 -10.28 30.51
C ALA A 226 11.41 -11.01 29.63
N LYS A 227 11.37 -12.34 29.67
CA LYS A 227 10.38 -13.13 28.92
C LYS A 227 8.93 -12.81 29.29
N GLY A 228 8.61 -12.73 30.58
CA GLY A 228 7.28 -12.31 31.03
C GLY A 228 6.94 -10.86 30.65
N SER A 229 7.94 -9.97 30.63
CA SER A 229 7.76 -8.59 30.15
C SER A 229 7.46 -8.54 28.65
N PHE A 230 8.14 -9.35 27.84
CA PHE A 230 7.94 -9.43 26.39
C PHE A 230 6.49 -9.79 26.02
N GLU A 231 5.89 -10.73 26.75
CA GLU A 231 4.51 -11.18 26.50
C GLU A 231 3.45 -10.17 26.97
N SER A 232 3.80 -9.24 27.86
CA SER A 232 2.84 -8.36 28.55
C SER A 232 2.85 -6.91 28.09
N MET A 233 3.73 -6.51 27.17
CA MET A 233 3.80 -5.12 26.68
C MET A 233 4.10 -4.99 25.18
N PRO A 234 3.80 -3.83 24.57
CA PRO A 234 4.20 -3.54 23.20
C PRO A 234 5.70 -3.66 22.99
N LEU A 235 6.08 -4.07 21.77
CA LEU A 235 7.47 -4.37 21.42
C LEU A 235 8.42 -3.20 21.68
N GLU A 236 7.96 -1.97 21.39
CA GLU A 236 8.75 -0.74 21.57
C GLU A 236 9.04 -0.52 23.06
N ASN A 237 8.03 -0.69 23.91
CA ASN A 237 8.16 -0.51 25.35
C ASN A 237 9.07 -1.56 25.96
N PHE A 238 9.01 -2.81 25.46
CA PHE A 238 9.91 -3.88 25.86
C PHE A 238 11.38 -3.50 25.61
N TRP A 239 11.71 -3.07 24.39
CA TRP A 239 13.09 -2.69 24.04
C TRP A 239 13.56 -1.41 24.75
N VAL A 240 12.66 -0.46 25.02
CA VAL A 240 12.99 0.72 25.84
C VAL A 240 13.30 0.32 27.29
N LYS A 241 12.50 -0.57 27.88
CA LYS A 241 12.69 -1.05 29.26
C LYS A 241 14.04 -1.74 29.45
N LEU A 242 14.47 -2.53 28.46
CA LEU A 242 15.71 -3.30 28.52
C LEU A 242 16.97 -2.48 28.20
N GLN A 243 16.83 -1.21 27.83
CA GLN A 243 17.96 -0.36 27.45
C GLN A 243 18.99 -0.16 28.57
N ALA A 244 18.59 -0.24 29.83
CA ALA A 244 19.48 -0.09 30.98
C ALA A 244 20.28 -1.36 31.30
N GLU A 245 19.66 -2.53 31.12
CA GLU A 245 20.23 -3.84 31.48
C GLU A 245 20.98 -4.48 30.30
N TYR A 246 20.47 -4.31 29.08
CA TYR A 246 21.01 -4.88 27.85
C TYR A 246 21.19 -3.79 26.77
N PRO A 247 22.14 -2.85 26.97
CA PRO A 247 22.22 -1.63 26.17
C PRO A 247 22.59 -1.87 24.70
N LYS A 248 23.39 -2.88 24.36
CA LYS A 248 23.85 -3.12 22.98
C LYS A 248 22.72 -3.70 22.14
N ILE A 249 22.06 -4.76 22.60
CA ILE A 249 20.95 -5.39 21.85
C ILE A 249 19.71 -4.50 21.82
N SER A 250 19.44 -3.74 22.89
CA SER A 250 18.34 -2.78 22.91
C SER A 250 18.59 -1.61 21.95
N SER A 251 19.84 -1.10 21.89
CA SER A 251 20.18 -0.02 20.95
C SER A 251 20.02 -0.44 19.48
N GLN A 252 20.43 -1.66 19.12
CA GLN A 252 20.19 -2.18 17.77
C GLN A 252 18.69 -2.35 17.48
N SER A 253 17.92 -2.81 18.46
CA SER A 253 16.49 -3.02 18.29
C SER A 253 15.72 -1.71 18.14
N LEU A 254 16.03 -0.72 18.98
CA LEU A 254 15.43 0.61 18.91
C LEU A 254 15.83 1.35 17.62
N ARG A 255 17.02 1.13 17.07
CA ARG A 255 17.39 1.68 15.75
C ARG A 255 16.49 1.22 14.61
N ILE A 256 15.88 0.04 14.73
CA ILE A 256 14.91 -0.48 13.77
C ILE A 256 13.50 0.02 14.07
N LEU A 257 13.11 0.09 15.35
CA LEU A 257 11.75 0.44 15.76
C LEU A 257 11.45 1.95 15.74
N VAL A 258 12.40 2.79 16.17
CA VAL A 258 12.24 4.25 16.33
C VAL A 258 12.03 5.03 15.01
N PRO A 259 12.68 4.70 13.87
CA PRO A 259 12.47 5.45 12.62
C PRO A 259 11.02 5.41 12.10
N PHE A 260 10.20 4.48 12.59
CA PHE A 260 8.85 4.18 12.08
C PHE A 260 7.73 4.56 13.02
N SER A 261 8.02 5.18 14.17
CA SER A 261 6.98 5.92 14.91
C SER A 261 6.57 7.10 14.02
N LEU A 262 5.57 6.86 13.16
CA LEU A 262 4.77 7.70 12.26
C LEU A 262 5.44 8.98 11.74
N THR A 263 5.21 9.30 10.46
CA THR A 263 5.57 10.60 9.85
C THR A 263 5.16 11.80 10.74
N TYR A 264 4.09 11.66 11.51
CA TYR A 264 3.61 12.59 12.54
C TYR A 264 4.55 12.76 13.75
N LEU A 265 5.07 11.65 14.30
CA LEU A 265 6.05 11.66 15.40
C LEU A 265 7.45 12.03 14.90
N CYS A 266 7.79 11.73 13.64
CA CYS A 266 9.01 12.20 13.01
C CYS A 266 8.99 13.73 12.77
N GLU A 267 7.87 14.33 12.37
CA GLU A 267 7.73 15.80 12.25
C GLU A 267 7.76 16.51 13.62
N THR A 268 7.15 15.90 14.63
CA THR A 268 7.19 16.40 16.02
C THR A 268 8.59 16.23 16.64
N GLY A 269 9.21 15.08 16.40
CA GLY A 269 10.56 14.74 16.84
C GLY A 269 11.65 15.54 16.12
N CYS A 270 11.52 15.81 14.82
CA CYS A 270 12.40 16.70 14.08
C CYS A 270 12.26 18.15 14.55
N SER A 271 11.05 18.64 14.88
CA SER A 271 10.88 19.96 15.49
C SER A 271 11.50 20.06 16.89
N ALA A 272 11.40 19.01 17.70
CA ALA A 272 12.05 18.94 19.02
C ALA A 272 13.59 18.82 18.91
N LEU A 273 14.08 18.00 17.96
CA LEU A 273 15.51 17.86 17.65
C LEU A 273 16.11 19.14 17.05
N MET A 274 15.37 19.89 16.24
CA MET A 274 15.82 21.19 15.73
C MET A 274 15.94 22.24 16.85
N LYS A 275 15.10 22.19 17.87
CA LYS A 275 15.27 23.00 19.09
C LYS A 275 16.55 22.62 19.85
N LEU A 276 16.85 21.33 19.98
CA LEU A 276 18.07 20.83 20.65
C LEU A 276 19.37 21.05 19.84
N ASN A 277 19.30 21.03 18.50
CA ASN A 277 20.46 21.20 17.60
C ASN A 277 20.98 22.65 17.53
N THR A 278 20.28 23.63 18.12
CA THR A 278 20.83 24.97 18.30
C THR A 278 21.98 25.01 19.31
N GLN A 279 22.21 23.93 20.07
CA GLN A 279 23.23 23.89 21.13
C GLN A 279 24.52 23.11 20.81
N HIS A 280 24.54 22.13 19.88
CA HIS A 280 25.77 21.38 19.59
C HIS A 280 25.95 21.03 18.10
N ARG A 281 27.01 21.58 17.48
CA ARG A 281 27.43 21.30 16.09
C ARG A 281 28.66 20.39 16.10
N SER A 282 28.53 19.15 15.60
CA SER A 282 29.69 18.34 15.20
C SER A 282 29.43 17.60 13.88
N ARG A 283 30.45 17.64 13.00
CA ARG A 283 30.36 17.46 11.54
C ARG A 283 30.36 16.00 11.09
N ASN A 284 30.83 15.07 11.93
CA ASN A 284 30.93 13.63 11.60
C ASN A 284 29.59 12.87 11.70
N VAL A 285 28.59 13.48 12.32
CA VAL A 285 27.24 12.93 12.44
C VAL A 285 26.44 13.08 11.12
N LEU A 286 26.91 13.88 10.16
CA LEU A 286 26.15 14.26 8.96
C LEU A 286 26.20 13.21 7.82
N LEU A 287 27.30 12.48 7.64
CA LEU A 287 27.43 11.53 6.50
C LEU A 287 26.65 10.24 6.71
N TRP A 288 26.63 9.70 7.93
CA TRP A 288 25.81 8.53 8.31
C TRP A 288 24.33 8.90 8.40
N LYS A 289 24.03 10.13 8.79
CA LYS A 289 22.70 10.72 8.70
C LYS A 289 22.19 10.78 7.27
N LEU A 290 23.02 11.11 6.27
CA LEU A 290 22.56 11.23 4.88
C LEU A 290 22.22 9.89 4.22
N ALA A 291 22.97 8.82 4.48
CA ALA A 291 22.65 7.48 3.97
C ALA A 291 21.43 6.86 4.67
N TRP A 292 21.32 7.06 5.99
CA TRP A 292 20.16 6.66 6.79
C TRP A 292 18.92 7.51 6.45
N LEU A 293 19.06 8.83 6.30
CA LEU A 293 18.01 9.70 5.78
C LEU A 293 17.65 9.34 4.35
N ASP A 294 18.55 8.88 3.46
CA ASP A 294 18.16 8.51 2.10
C ASP A 294 17.35 7.20 2.07
N ALA A 295 17.70 6.20 2.88
CA ALA A 295 16.94 4.95 3.00
C ALA A 295 15.60 5.15 3.73
N THR A 296 15.64 5.85 4.87
CA THR A 296 14.46 6.18 5.67
C THR A 296 13.61 7.26 5.00
N MET A 297 14.16 8.16 4.17
CA MET A 297 13.39 9.03 3.28
C MET A 297 12.88 8.27 2.07
N LYS A 298 13.54 7.27 1.50
CA LYS A 298 12.91 6.47 0.41
C LYS A 298 11.71 5.68 0.92
N GLN A 299 11.81 5.10 2.11
CA GLN A 299 10.69 4.45 2.80
C GLN A 299 9.67 5.44 3.37
N ASN A 300 10.08 6.58 3.97
CA ASN A 300 9.15 7.65 4.36
C ASN A 300 8.63 8.44 3.18
N ILE A 301 9.25 8.43 2.00
CA ILE A 301 8.74 9.01 0.76
C ILE A 301 7.77 7.99 0.19
N ALA A 302 8.00 6.68 0.23
CA ALA A 302 7.03 5.65 -0.13
C ALA A 302 5.81 5.65 0.82
N LEU A 303 6.03 5.86 2.12
CA LEU A 303 4.98 6.02 3.13
C LEU A 303 4.33 7.40 3.06
N ARG A 304 5.04 8.53 2.90
CA ARG A 304 4.47 9.87 2.60
C ARG A 304 3.70 9.85 1.30
N THR A 305 4.17 9.11 0.32
CA THR A 305 3.47 8.85 -0.93
C THR A 305 2.12 8.16 -0.71
N LEU A 306 2.02 7.30 0.31
CA LEU A 306 0.80 6.69 0.82
C LEU A 306 0.06 7.60 1.84
N ASN A 307 0.74 8.58 2.48
CA ASN A 307 0.24 9.44 3.57
C ASN A 307 -0.04 10.91 3.19
N THR A 308 0.27 11.41 1.99
CA THR A 308 -0.09 12.78 1.54
C THR A 308 -1.58 12.86 1.19
N TYR A 309 -2.42 12.40 2.11
CA TYR A 309 -3.88 12.36 2.04
C TYR A 309 -4.51 13.23 3.14
N ARG A 310 -3.87 14.33 3.56
CA ARG A 310 -4.50 15.26 4.51
C ARG A 310 -4.46 16.75 4.13
N THR A 311 -3.52 17.23 3.32
CA THR A 311 -3.43 18.66 2.97
C THR A 311 -3.81 18.99 1.53
N THR A 312 -4.33 18.02 0.79
CA THR A 312 -5.00 18.24 -0.51
C THR A 312 -6.29 17.44 -0.64
N PHE A 313 -6.74 16.84 0.47
CA PHE A 313 -7.87 15.90 0.53
C PHE A 313 -8.69 16.06 1.83
N TYR A 314 -8.90 17.31 2.24
CA TYR A 314 -10.19 17.82 2.71
C TYR A 314 -10.59 18.97 1.80
#